data_AF-A0A3N2M9N0-F1
#
_entry.id   AF-A0A3N2M9N0-F1
#
_cell.length_a   1.000
_cell.length_b   1.000
_cell.length_c   1.000
_cell.angle_alpha   90.00
_cell.angle_beta   90.00
_cell.angle_gamma   90.00
#
_symmetry.space_group_name_H-M   'P 1'
#
loop_
_entity.id
_entity.type
_entity.pdbx_description
1 polymer ?
#
loop_
_entity_poly.entity_id
_entity_poly.type
_entity_poly.pdbx_seq_one_letter_code
_entity_poly.pdbx_strand_id
1 'polypeptide(L)'
;MTEQEYNEQLKKIDDEFMAAKKRYADAKRELNTEFVLSKNPYKVGDIVKDLDNRIIRITEISVKYSTLRKKYISVYTGILLTKNLTPQTPERLVEANYVKNLITPKD
;
A
#
# COMPACT_ATOMS: atom_id res chain seq x y z
N MET A 1 16.51 43.42 21.21
CA MET A 1 15.54 42.35 20.94
C MET A 1 14.32 42.63 21.80
N THR A 2 13.18 42.92 21.18
CA THR A 2 11.91 43.15 21.91
C THR A 2 11.25 41.81 22.24
N GLU A 3 10.35 41.80 23.22
CA GLU A 3 9.57 40.61 23.57
C GLU A 3 8.76 40.08 22.37
N GLN A 4 8.30 40.97 21.49
CA GLN A 4 7.66 40.62 20.22
C GLN A 4 8.63 39.91 19.26
N GLU A 5 9.84 40.44 19.05
CA GLU A 5 10.85 39.82 18.20
C GLU A 5 11.26 38.42 18.71
N TYR A 6 11.34 38.25 20.03
CA TYR A 6 11.63 36.96 20.66
C TYR A 6 10.50 35.94 20.44
N ASN A 7 9.25 36.34 20.63
CA ASN A 7 8.09 35.47 20.42
C ASN A 7 7.91 35.09 18.94
N GLU A 8 8.21 36.00 18.01
CA GLU A 8 8.21 35.70 16.57
C GLU A 8 9.31 34.70 16.19
N GLN A 9 10.50 34.83 16.79
CA GLN A 9 11.59 33.86 16.58
C GLN A 9 11.22 32.47 17.12
N LEU A 10 10.63 32.39 18.32
CA LEU A 10 10.15 31.13 18.88
C LEU A 10 9.11 30.45 17.98
N LYS A 11 8.14 31.22 17.46
CA LYS A 11 7.12 30.68 16.56
C LYS A 11 7.74 30.15 15.26
N LYS A 12 8.69 30.89 14.66
CA LYS A 12 9.40 30.43 13.45
C LYS A 12 10.14 29.11 13.69
N ILE A 13 10.82 28.98 14.83
CA ILE A 13 11.53 27.75 15.20
C ILE A 13 10.56 26.58 15.36
N ASP A 14 9.40 26.79 15.99
CA ASP A 14 8.38 25.74 16.16
C ASP A 14 7.76 25.32 14.81
N ASP A 15 7.44 26.29 13.95
CA ASP A 15 6.93 26.03 12.60
C ASP A 15 7.94 25.25 11.75
N GLU A 16 9.23 25.62 11.82
CA GLU A 16 10.32 24.90 11.14
C GLU A 16 10.49 23.48 11.68
N PHE A 17 10.42 23.30 13.01
CA PHE A 17 10.49 22.00 13.63
C PHE A 17 9.33 21.09 13.22
N MET A 18 8.11 21.62 13.20
CA MET A 18 6.92 20.89 12.78
C MET A 18 6.99 20.52 11.29
N ALA A 19 7.48 21.42 10.44
CA ALA A 19 7.71 21.14 9.02
C ALA A 19 8.77 20.05 8.83
N ALA A 20 9.89 20.10 9.56
CA ALA A 20 10.94 19.10 9.51
C ALA A 20 10.45 17.72 9.98
N LYS A 21 9.69 17.68 11.08
CA LYS A 21 9.07 16.46 11.60
C LYS A 21 8.11 15.82 10.59
N LYS A 22 7.30 16.64 9.91
CA LYS A 22 6.41 16.16 8.83
C LYS A 22 7.22 15.56 7.67
N ARG A 23 8.23 16.27 7.17
CA ARG A 23 9.11 15.77 6.08
C ARG A 23 9.78 14.45 6.45
N TYR A 24 10.27 14.33 7.68
CA TYR A 24 10.87 13.08 8.16
C TYR A 24 9.85 11.94 8.20
N ALA A 25 8.63 12.18 8.68
CA ALA A 25 7.57 11.19 8.71
C ALA A 25 7.17 10.75 7.28
N ASP A 26 7.07 11.69 6.34
CA ASP A 26 6.78 11.41 4.93
C ASP A 26 7.89 10.58 4.27
N ALA A 27 9.16 10.98 4.41
CA ALA A 27 10.30 10.24 3.87
C ALA A 27 10.38 8.82 4.45
N LYS A 28 10.12 8.66 5.76
CA LYS A 28 10.07 7.34 6.40
C LYS A 28 8.93 6.49 5.84
N ARG A 29 7.77 7.07 5.56
CA ARG A 29 6.64 6.36 4.95
C ARG A 29 6.97 5.94 3.53
N GLU A 30 7.55 6.82 2.72
CA GLU A 30 7.96 6.56 1.34
C GLU A 30 8.97 5.40 1.27
N LEU A 31 10.02 5.45 2.09
CA LEU A 31 11.01 4.38 2.18
C LEU A 31 10.39 3.02 2.54
N ASN A 32 9.44 3.00 3.48
CA ASN A 32 8.73 1.77 3.84
C ASN A 32 7.83 1.26 2.70
N THR A 33 7.17 2.17 1.99
CA THR A 33 6.34 1.83 0.82
C THR A 33 7.20 1.21 -0.28
N GLU A 34 8.31 1.85 -0.64
CA GLU A 34 9.26 1.33 -1.63
C GLU A 34 9.82 -0.03 -1.22
N PHE A 35 10.20 -0.18 0.04
CA PHE A 35 10.71 -1.45 0.54
C PHE A 35 9.68 -2.57 0.43
N VAL A 36 8.42 -2.31 0.81
CA VAL A 36 7.33 -3.31 0.70
C VAL A 36 7.05 -3.64 -0.77
N LEU A 37 7.01 -2.65 -1.65
CA LEU A 37 6.83 -2.87 -3.09
C LEU A 37 8.00 -3.63 -3.73
N SER A 38 9.25 -3.36 -3.31
CA SER A 38 10.44 -4.08 -3.82
C SER A 38 10.41 -5.58 -3.48
N LYS A 39 9.73 -5.96 -2.40
CA LYS A 39 9.56 -7.34 -1.96
C LYS A 39 8.26 -7.97 -2.43
N ASN A 40 7.43 -7.22 -3.14
CA ASN A 40 6.16 -7.71 -3.65
C ASN A 40 6.41 -8.77 -4.74
N PRO A 41 5.87 -10.00 -4.57
CA PRO A 41 6.06 -11.06 -5.56
C PRO A 41 5.14 -10.94 -6.80
N TYR A 42 4.20 -10.00 -6.82
CA TYR A 42 3.16 -9.90 -7.86
C TYR A 42 3.20 -8.58 -8.61
N LYS A 43 2.62 -8.60 -9.81
CA LYS A 43 2.46 -7.46 -10.70
C LYS A 43 0.99 -7.28 -11.08
N VAL A 44 0.66 -6.07 -11.54
CA VAL A 44 -0.66 -5.81 -12.14
C VAL A 44 -0.82 -6.70 -13.38
N GLY A 45 -1.99 -7.33 -13.51
CA GLY A 45 -2.29 -8.32 -14.54
C GLY A 45 -2.08 -9.77 -14.11
N ASP A 46 -1.33 -10.03 -13.03
CA ASP A 46 -1.15 -11.38 -12.51
C ASP A 46 -2.49 -11.99 -12.09
N ILE A 47 -2.65 -13.29 -12.35
CA ILE A 47 -3.81 -14.08 -11.93
C ILE A 47 -3.41 -14.87 -10.68
N VAL A 48 -4.08 -14.59 -9.56
CA VAL A 48 -3.78 -15.21 -8.26
C VAL A 48 -5.02 -15.83 -7.64
N LYS A 49 -4.84 -16.71 -6.66
CA LYS A 49 -5.93 -17.19 -5.80
C LYS A 49 -5.96 -16.41 -4.51
N ASP A 50 -7.14 -15.98 -4.11
CA ASP A 50 -7.36 -15.41 -2.79
C ASP A 50 -7.48 -16.48 -1.70
N LEU A 51 -7.65 -16.03 -0.45
CA LEU A 51 -7.80 -16.91 0.72
C LEU A 51 -9.07 -17.79 0.66
N ASP A 52 -10.08 -17.36 -0.10
CA ASP A 52 -11.33 -18.10 -0.33
C ASP A 52 -11.26 -18.97 -1.59
N ASN A 53 -10.05 -19.23 -2.12
CA ASN A 53 -9.78 -19.96 -3.38
C ASN A 53 -10.41 -19.36 -4.64
N ARG A 54 -10.82 -18.09 -4.59
CA ARG A 54 -11.31 -17.36 -5.76
C ARG A 54 -10.15 -16.93 -6.64
N ILE A 55 -10.31 -17.08 -7.94
CA ILE A 55 -9.31 -16.64 -8.92
C ILE A 55 -9.56 -15.18 -9.23
N ILE A 56 -8.55 -14.34 -9.05
CA ILE A 56 -8.63 -12.90 -9.32
C ILE A 56 -7.52 -12.47 -10.27
N ARG A 57 -7.79 -11.50 -11.14
CA ARG A 57 -6.77 -10.77 -11.89
C ARG A 57 -6.47 -9.46 -11.17
N ILE A 58 -5.21 -9.26 -10.78
CA ILE A 58 -4.78 -8.05 -10.06
C ILE A 58 -4.91 -6.84 -11.00
N THR A 59 -5.61 -5.80 -10.56
CA THR A 59 -5.76 -4.53 -11.28
C THR A 59 -4.99 -3.40 -10.61
N GLU A 60 -4.76 -3.48 -9.30
CA GLU A 60 -4.02 -2.48 -8.54
C GLU A 60 -3.26 -3.13 -7.37
N ILE A 61 -2.10 -2.58 -7.07
CA ILE A 61 -1.28 -2.94 -5.92
C ILE A 61 -1.04 -1.66 -5.12
N SER A 62 -1.50 -1.66 -3.87
CA SER A 62 -1.29 -0.54 -2.95
C SER A 62 -0.53 -1.01 -1.70
N VAL A 63 -0.02 -0.07 -0.91
CA VAL A 63 0.61 -0.36 0.39
C VAL A 63 -0.22 0.29 1.49
N LYS A 64 -0.64 -0.50 2.47
CA LYS A 64 -1.36 -0.01 3.66
C LYS A 64 -0.59 -0.38 4.93
N TYR A 65 -0.66 0.47 5.96
CA TYR A 65 -0.15 0.14 7.28
C TYR A 65 -1.15 -0.76 8.01
N SER A 66 -0.73 -1.98 8.35
CA SER A 66 -1.53 -2.88 9.18
C SER A 66 -1.28 -2.57 10.66
N THR A 67 -2.27 -2.02 11.34
CA THR A 67 -2.22 -1.79 12.80
C THR A 67 -2.05 -3.09 13.57
N LEU A 68 -2.73 -4.16 13.12
CA LEU A 68 -2.62 -5.50 13.70
C LEU A 68 -1.20 -6.07 13.62
N ARG A 69 -0.55 -5.96 12.46
CA ARG A 69 0.81 -6.48 12.24
C ARG A 69 1.93 -5.48 12.55
N LYS A 70 1.56 -4.24 12.92
CA LYS A 70 2.47 -3.11 13.15
C LYS A 70 3.50 -2.91 12.03
N LYS A 71 3.08 -3.11 10.77
CA LYS A 71 3.95 -2.96 9.59
C LYS A 71 3.16 -2.62 8.33
N TYR A 72 3.85 -2.03 7.36
CA TYR A 72 3.31 -1.83 6.01
C TYR A 72 3.22 -3.17 5.27
N ILE A 73 2.12 -3.36 4.54
CA ILE A 73 1.82 -4.57 3.77
C ILE A 73 1.29 -4.20 2.39
N SER A 74 1.58 -5.04 1.39
CA SER A 74 0.95 -4.94 0.07
C SER A 74 -0.51 -5.40 0.15
N VAL A 75 -1.39 -4.61 -0.42
CA VAL A 75 -2.81 -4.89 -0.59
C VAL A 75 -3.09 -4.95 -2.09
N TYR A 76 -3.82 -5.97 -2.51
CA TYR A 76 -4.06 -6.23 -3.92
C TYR A 76 -5.55 -6.10 -4.18
N THR A 77 -5.87 -5.31 -5.17
CA THR A 77 -7.22 -5.14 -5.68
C THR A 77 -7.27 -5.84 -7.02
N GLY A 78 -8.33 -6.60 -7.27
CA GLY A 78 -8.48 -7.33 -8.51
C GLY A 78 -9.94 -7.60 -8.87
N ILE A 79 -10.11 -8.11 -10.09
CA ILE A 79 -11.39 -8.55 -10.64
C ILE A 79 -11.49 -10.05 -10.46
N LEU A 80 -12.62 -10.52 -9.91
CA LEU A 80 -12.94 -11.94 -9.83
C LEU A 80 -13.12 -12.55 -11.22
N LEU A 81 -12.36 -13.61 -11.51
CA LEU A 81 -12.51 -14.41 -12.72
C LEU A 81 -13.42 -15.60 -12.41
N THR A 82 -14.48 -15.77 -13.20
CA THR A 82 -15.30 -16.99 -13.17
C THR A 82 -14.63 -18.08 -14.03
N LYS A 83 -15.21 -19.29 -14.10
CA LYS A 83 -14.66 -20.45 -14.84
C LYS A 83 -14.22 -20.13 -16.28
N ASN A 84 -14.81 -19.10 -16.90
CA ASN A 84 -14.29 -18.48 -18.10
C ASN A 84 -13.31 -17.38 -17.68
N LEU A 85 -12.01 -17.55 -17.99
CA LEU A 85 -10.93 -16.60 -17.68
C LEU A 85 -11.13 -15.18 -18.28
N THR A 86 -12.20 -14.99 -19.04
CA THR A 86 -12.74 -13.71 -19.49
C THR A 86 -13.84 -13.22 -18.53
N PRO A 87 -13.68 -12.05 -17.89
CA PRO A 87 -14.74 -11.44 -17.10
C PRO A 87 -15.90 -11.06 -18.05
N GLN A 88 -17.03 -11.76 -17.95
CA GLN A 88 -18.24 -11.45 -18.74
C GLN A 88 -19.03 -10.26 -18.18
N THR A 89 -18.69 -9.77 -16.99
CA THR A 89 -19.36 -8.64 -16.32
C THR A 89 -18.40 -7.93 -15.37
N PRO A 90 -18.34 -6.58 -15.38
CA PRO A 90 -17.65 -5.82 -14.33
C PRO A 90 -18.57 -5.76 -13.10
N GLU A 91 -18.13 -5.63 -11.85
CA GLU A 91 -16.83 -5.56 -11.20
C GLU A 91 -17.18 -5.72 -9.72
N ARG A 92 -16.81 -6.84 -9.07
CA ARG A 92 -16.77 -6.85 -7.61
C ARG A 92 -15.32 -6.68 -7.22
N LEU A 93 -14.96 -5.44 -6.87
CA LEU A 93 -13.64 -5.14 -6.31
C LEU A 93 -13.53 -5.85 -4.97
N VAL A 94 -12.54 -6.74 -4.84
CA VAL A 94 -12.24 -7.44 -3.59
C VAL A 94 -10.86 -7.00 -3.14
N GLU A 95 -10.78 -6.33 -1.98
CA GLU A 95 -9.51 -6.14 -1.27
C GLU A 95 -9.18 -7.42 -0.50
N ALA A 96 -8.02 -8.04 -0.74
CA ALA A 96 -7.58 -9.16 0.09
C ALA A 96 -6.09 -9.08 0.44
N ASN A 97 -5.74 -9.74 1.55
CA ASN A 97 -4.36 -9.95 1.99
C ASN A 97 -3.91 -11.31 1.44
N TYR A 98 -3.15 -11.31 0.36
CA TYR A 98 -2.81 -12.55 -0.36
C TYR A 98 -1.52 -13.16 0.19
N VAL A 99 -1.55 -14.46 0.48
CA VAL A 99 -0.36 -15.30 0.72
C VAL A 99 0.01 -15.97 -0.61
N LYS A 100 1.30 -16.04 -0.92
CA LYS A 100 1.80 -16.53 -2.21
C LYS A 100 1.48 -18.01 -2.43
N ASN A 101 0.37 -18.28 -3.10
CA ASN A 101 0.09 -19.57 -3.75
C ASN A 101 -0.03 -19.31 -5.25
N LEU A 102 1.11 -19.36 -5.96
CA LEU A 102 1.09 -19.39 -7.42
C LEU A 102 0.24 -20.59 -7.85
N ILE A 103 -0.70 -20.38 -8.77
CA ILE A 103 -1.29 -21.51 -9.50
C ILE A 103 -0.15 -22.03 -10.38
N THR A 104 0.54 -23.07 -9.93
CA THR A 104 1.46 -23.80 -10.81
C THR A 104 0.61 -24.34 -11.96
N PRO A 105 0.93 -24.04 -13.23
CA PRO A 105 0.29 -24.73 -14.34
C PRO A 105 0.54 -26.23 -14.14
N LYS A 106 -0.53 -27.03 -14.23
CA LYS A 106 -0.37 -28.47 -14.37
C LYS A 106 0.02 -28.71 -15.83
N ASP A 107 1.13 -29.41 -16.02
CA ASP A 107 1.53 -29.99 -17.31
C ASP A 107 0.40 -30.86 -17.90
#